data_AF-A0A3S5JS14-F1
#
_entry.id   AF-A0A3S5JS14-F1
#
_cell.length_a   1.000
_cell.length_b   1.000
_cell.length_c   1.000
_cell.angle_alpha   90.00
_cell.angle_beta   90.00
_cell.angle_gamma   90.00
#
_symmetry.space_group_name_H-M   'P 1'
#
loop_
_entity.id
_entity.type
_entity.pdbx_description
1 polymer ?
#
loop_
_entity_poly.entity_id
_entity_poly.type
_entity_poly.pdbx_seq_one_letter_code
_entity_poly.pdbx_strand_id
1 'polypeptide(L)'
;MARTVKATKAAIKEANTLVESLRELVWTDLKSQYSAFEEMLRERIHGAEESIVEASKGKAAIVAGISVMRKDLDKAQRRFSRSNDVEELRAFLVELAETIHRLRVANNDIVESLHIVINPHLSAIEIVEKFASDLQRSAGTWERNGRQIDESIHELCDDNEPAELTDLEHYITKQGYGSLLEKPSHSSSEED
;
A
#
# COMPACT_ATOMS: atom_id res chain seq x y z
N MET A 1 -1.65 -36.69 -32.14
CA MET A 1 -0.20 -36.99 -32.18
C MET A 1 0.32 -36.94 -30.75
N ALA A 2 0.81 -38.05 -30.23
CA ALA A 2 1.35 -38.13 -28.88
C ALA A 2 2.44 -37.07 -28.63
N ARG A 3 2.36 -36.37 -27.50
CA ARG A 3 3.34 -35.36 -27.11
C ARG A 3 4.67 -36.05 -26.80
N THR A 4 5.74 -35.68 -27.51
CA THR A 4 7.05 -36.28 -27.24
C THR A 4 7.56 -35.82 -25.86
N VAL A 5 8.36 -36.66 -25.20
CA VAL A 5 9.04 -36.29 -23.94
C VAL A 5 9.80 -34.97 -24.06
N LYS A 6 10.37 -34.67 -25.23
CA LYS A 6 11.05 -33.40 -25.50
C LYS A 6 10.09 -32.21 -25.47
N ALA A 7 8.91 -32.34 -26.07
CA ALA A 7 7.89 -31.30 -26.07
C ALA A 7 7.32 -31.07 -24.65
N THR A 8 7.08 -32.14 -23.88
CA THR A 8 6.66 -32.04 -22.47
C THR A 8 7.70 -31.31 -21.62
N LYS A 9 8.99 -31.63 -21.78
CA LYS A 9 10.09 -30.93 -21.07
C LYS A 9 10.18 -29.45 -21.44
N ALA A 10 9.92 -29.10 -22.70
CA ALA A 10 9.91 -27.71 -23.15
C ALA A 10 8.76 -26.92 -22.51
N ALA A 11 7.54 -27.48 -22.49
CA ALA A 11 6.39 -26.85 -21.86
C ALA A 11 6.54 -26.71 -20.33
N ILE A 12 7.13 -27.70 -19.65
CA ILE A 12 7.48 -27.57 -18.22
C ILE A 12 8.44 -26.39 -17.99
N LYS A 13 9.40 -26.17 -18.90
CA LYS A 13 10.33 -25.04 -18.80
C LYS A 13 9.61 -23.69 -18.98
N GLU A 14 8.62 -23.63 -19.87
CA GLU A 14 7.75 -22.45 -20.01
C GLU A 14 6.94 -22.19 -18.74
N ALA A 15 6.31 -23.21 -18.16
CA ALA A 15 5.59 -23.09 -16.89
C ALA A 15 6.48 -22.56 -15.75
N ASN A 16 7.73 -23.03 -15.66
CA ASN A 16 8.71 -22.49 -14.70
C ASN A 16 9.04 -21.01 -14.97
N THR A 17 9.08 -20.60 -16.23
CA THR A 17 9.31 -19.20 -16.61
C THR A 17 8.13 -18.32 -16.19
N LEU A 18 6.90 -18.83 -16.28
CA LEU A 18 5.70 -18.15 -15.76
C LEU A 18 5.77 -17.96 -14.24
N VAL A 19 6.22 -18.98 -13.50
CA VAL A 19 6.42 -18.90 -12.04
C VAL A 19 7.43 -17.82 -11.68
N GLU A 20 8.59 -17.81 -12.33
CA GLU A 20 9.63 -16.79 -12.07
C GLU A 20 9.12 -15.38 -12.40
N SER A 21 8.39 -15.24 -13.51
CA SER A 21 7.77 -13.97 -13.92
C SER A 21 6.75 -13.47 -12.88
N LEU A 22 5.90 -14.36 -12.37
CA LEU A 22 4.95 -14.03 -11.30
C LEU A 22 5.67 -13.61 -10.02
N ARG A 23 6.73 -14.33 -9.63
CA ARG A 23 7.52 -13.99 -8.43
C ARG A 23 8.12 -12.59 -8.55
N GLU A 24 8.72 -12.28 -9.70
CA GLU A 24 9.32 -10.96 -9.96
C GLU A 24 8.29 -9.85 -9.97
N LEU A 25 7.12 -10.08 -10.58
CA LEU A 25 6.00 -9.14 -10.60
C LEU A 25 5.51 -8.83 -9.19
N VAL A 26 5.20 -9.86 -8.40
CA VAL A 26 4.76 -9.72 -7.00
C VAL A 26 5.77 -8.94 -6.19
N TRP A 27 7.06 -9.30 -6.31
CA TRP A 27 8.12 -8.61 -5.57
C TRP A 27 8.24 -7.13 -5.96
N THR A 28 8.18 -6.83 -7.26
CA THR A 28 8.31 -5.47 -7.78
C THR A 28 7.14 -4.60 -7.33
N ASP A 29 5.92 -5.12 -7.43
CA ASP A 29 4.71 -4.44 -6.99
C ASP A 29 4.75 -4.16 -5.48
N LEU A 30 5.03 -5.18 -4.66
CA LEU A 30 5.12 -5.04 -3.20
C LEU A 30 6.17 -4.00 -2.80
N LYS A 31 7.36 -4.07 -3.41
CA LYS A 31 8.43 -3.11 -3.14
C LYS A 31 8.01 -1.70 -3.50
N SER A 32 7.44 -1.50 -4.68
CA SER A 32 7.00 -0.18 -5.15
C SER A 32 5.89 0.40 -4.27
N GLN A 33 4.87 -0.40 -3.96
CA GLN A 33 3.73 0.02 -3.14
C GLN A 33 4.14 0.32 -1.71
N TYR A 34 5.03 -0.50 -1.13
CA TYR A 34 5.55 -0.26 0.21
C TYR A 34 6.38 1.03 0.28
N SER A 35 7.26 1.27 -0.70
CA SER A 35 8.03 2.51 -0.77
C SER A 35 7.12 3.74 -0.89
N ALA A 36 6.09 3.69 -1.75
CA ALA A 36 5.14 4.78 -1.88
C ALA A 36 4.32 5.02 -0.59
N PHE A 37 3.93 3.94 0.10
CA PHE A 37 3.26 4.02 1.40
C PHE A 37 4.14 4.70 2.47
N GLU A 38 5.40 4.28 2.57
CA GLU A 38 6.37 4.85 3.49
C GLU A 38 6.63 6.34 3.20
N GLU A 39 6.75 6.71 1.93
CA GLU A 39 6.94 8.08 1.48
C GLU A 39 5.76 8.97 1.87
N MET A 40 4.53 8.55 1.56
CA MET A 40 3.31 9.31 1.94
C MET A 40 3.22 9.53 3.47
N LEU A 41 3.55 8.51 4.28
CA LEU A 41 3.56 8.66 5.74
C LEU A 41 4.65 9.61 6.23
N ARG A 42 5.85 9.54 5.63
CA ARG A 42 6.95 10.45 5.96
C ARG A 42 6.61 11.89 5.61
N GLU A 43 6.10 12.13 4.42
CA GLU A 43 5.65 13.45 3.98
C GLU A 43 4.57 14.01 4.91
N ARG A 44 3.64 13.17 5.37
CA ARG A 44 2.60 13.57 6.31
C ARG A 44 3.15 14.07 7.64
N ILE A 45 4.15 13.38 8.19
CA ILE A 45 4.82 13.78 9.43
C ILE A 45 5.69 15.02 9.19
N HIS A 46 6.48 15.02 8.12
CA HIS A 46 7.41 16.12 7.83
C HIS A 46 6.67 17.45 7.60
N GLY A 47 5.60 17.44 6.81
CA GLY A 47 4.77 18.63 6.60
C GLY A 47 4.06 19.11 7.86
N ALA A 48 3.73 18.20 8.78
CA ALA A 48 3.17 18.57 10.08
C ALA A 48 4.22 19.16 11.02
N GLU A 49 5.40 18.56 11.05
CA GLU A 49 6.49 18.90 11.97
C GLU A 49 6.90 20.35 11.83
N GLU A 50 7.17 20.82 10.61
CA GLU A 50 7.57 22.19 10.35
C GLU A 50 6.54 23.19 10.89
N SER A 51 5.27 23.00 10.54
CA SER A 51 4.17 23.86 10.97
C SER A 51 3.97 23.84 12.50
N ILE A 52 4.10 22.67 13.14
CA ILE A 52 3.96 22.53 14.61
C ILE A 52 5.12 23.22 15.34
N VAL A 53 6.35 23.06 14.83
CA VAL A 53 7.55 23.69 15.41
C VAL A 53 7.47 25.21 15.30
N GLU A 54 7.15 25.73 14.12
CA GLU A 54 7.00 27.18 13.92
C GLU A 54 5.85 27.77 14.74
N ALA A 55 4.71 27.08 14.82
CA ALA A 55 3.61 27.47 15.70
C ALA A 55 4.03 27.52 17.18
N SER A 56 4.85 26.56 17.63
CA SER A 56 5.35 26.51 19.00
C SER A 56 6.30 27.66 19.31
N LYS A 57 7.22 27.97 18.40
CA LYS A 57 8.13 29.14 18.51
C LYS A 57 7.35 30.45 18.52
N GLY A 58 6.40 30.61 17.60
CA GLY A 58 5.56 31.80 17.51
C GLY A 58 4.74 32.05 18.78
N LYS A 59 4.09 31.00 19.32
CA LYS A 59 3.36 31.09 20.59
C LYS A 59 4.28 31.43 21.76
N ALA A 60 5.47 30.85 21.83
CA ALA A 60 6.45 31.18 22.87
C ALA A 60 6.89 32.66 22.79
N ALA A 61 7.13 33.17 21.59
CA ALA A 61 7.47 34.58 21.37
C ALA A 61 6.33 35.53 21.79
N ILE A 62 5.07 35.19 21.48
CA ILE A 62 3.89 35.93 21.92
C ILE A 62 3.82 35.98 23.45
N VAL A 63 4.00 34.85 24.14
CA VAL A 63 3.99 34.78 25.62
C VAL A 63 5.10 35.63 26.23
N ALA A 64 6.30 35.60 25.65
CA ALA A 64 7.41 36.46 26.06
C ALA A 64 7.08 37.95 25.86
N GLY A 65 6.52 38.32 24.71
CA GLY A 65 6.07 39.68 24.41
C GLY A 65 5.04 40.20 25.41
N ILE A 66 4.01 39.40 25.72
CA ILE A 66 2.99 39.71 26.73
C ILE A 66 3.63 39.95 28.11
N SER A 67 4.63 39.14 28.47
CA SER A 67 5.33 39.28 29.76
C SER A 67 6.11 40.59 29.87
N VAL A 68 6.70 41.07 28.77
CA VAL A 68 7.38 42.38 28.72
C VAL A 68 6.35 43.51 28.79
N MET A 69 5.30 43.44 27.97
CA MET A 69 4.20 44.40 27.95
C MET A 69 3.56 44.61 29.32
N ARG A 70 3.36 43.54 30.09
CA ARG A 70 2.83 43.63 31.46
C ARG A 70 3.77 44.40 32.39
N LYS A 71 5.08 44.16 32.30
CA LYS A 71 6.08 44.92 33.10
C LYS A 71 6.10 46.39 32.71
N ASP A 72 5.93 46.70 31.43
CA ASP A 72 5.93 48.09 30.96
C ASP A 72 4.64 48.81 31.35
N LEU A 73 3.50 48.12 31.34
CA LEU A 73 2.24 48.63 31.91
C LEU A 73 2.37 48.93 33.40
N ASP A 74 2.97 48.03 34.19
CA ASP A 74 3.21 48.27 35.63
C ASP A 74 4.09 49.52 35.86
N LYS A 75 5.11 49.73 35.02
CA LYS A 75 5.96 50.94 35.08
C LYS A 75 5.18 52.20 34.71
N ALA A 76 4.40 52.16 33.63
CA ALA A 76 3.58 53.29 33.19
C ALA A 76 2.56 53.68 34.28
N GLN A 77 1.91 52.69 34.90
CA GLN A 77 0.99 52.91 36.02
C GLN A 77 1.69 53.57 37.22
N ARG A 78 2.90 53.12 37.59
CA ARG A 78 3.67 53.73 38.69
C ARG A 78 4.07 55.17 38.40
N ARG A 79 4.42 55.50 37.15
CA ARG A 79 4.72 56.88 36.73
C ARG A 79 3.48 57.74 36.83
N PHE A 80 2.37 57.27 36.29
CA PHE A 80 1.08 57.96 36.36
C PHE A 80 0.66 58.25 37.80
N SER A 81 0.80 57.31 38.73
CA SER A 81 0.49 57.54 40.16
C SER A 81 1.31 58.67 40.81
N ARG A 82 2.45 59.07 40.21
CA ARG A 82 3.32 60.14 40.72
C ARG A 82 3.11 61.46 39.96
N SER A 83 2.96 61.42 38.64
CA SER A 83 2.83 62.61 37.79
C SER A 83 1.38 63.07 37.61
N ASN A 84 0.42 62.15 37.71
CA ASN A 84 -0.98 62.32 37.34
C ASN A 84 -1.16 62.77 35.87
N ASP A 85 -0.17 62.48 35.01
CA ASP A 85 -0.20 62.82 33.58
C ASP A 85 -1.09 61.83 32.81
N VAL A 86 -2.34 62.23 32.61
CA VAL A 86 -3.35 61.40 31.94
C VAL A 86 -3.02 61.21 30.46
N GLU A 87 -2.41 62.19 29.81
CA GLU A 87 -2.13 62.12 28.37
C GLU A 87 -0.96 61.17 28.07
N GLU A 88 0.08 61.15 28.90
CA GLU A 88 1.17 60.17 28.80
C GLU A 88 0.63 58.73 28.95
N LEU A 89 -0.22 58.49 29.98
CA LEU A 89 -0.81 57.17 30.20
C LEU A 89 -1.74 56.77 29.05
N ARG A 90 -2.55 57.70 28.54
CA ARG A 90 -3.44 57.47 27.40
C ARG A 90 -2.64 57.05 26.16
N ALA A 91 -1.59 57.79 25.82
CA ALA A 91 -0.74 57.49 24.67
C ALA A 91 -0.11 56.09 24.79
N PHE A 92 0.43 55.75 25.96
CA PHE A 92 0.98 54.42 26.23
C PHE A 92 -0.08 53.30 26.06
N LEU A 93 -1.28 53.49 26.59
CA LEU A 93 -2.35 52.49 26.49
C LEU A 93 -2.81 52.28 25.05
N VAL A 94 -2.83 53.32 24.22
CA VAL A 94 -3.14 53.21 22.78
C VAL A 94 -2.06 52.37 22.07
N GLU A 95 -0.78 52.67 22.29
CA GLU A 95 0.34 51.90 21.72
C GLU A 95 0.32 50.43 22.17
N LEU A 96 0.02 50.20 23.45
CA LEU A 96 -0.13 48.86 24.01
C LEU A 96 -1.27 48.10 23.32
N ALA A 97 -2.42 48.75 23.11
CA ALA A 97 -3.58 48.15 22.44
C ALA A 97 -3.26 47.78 20.98
N GLU A 98 -2.55 48.64 20.24
CA GLU A 98 -2.08 48.34 18.89
C GLU A 98 -1.13 47.13 18.87
N THR A 99 -0.23 47.04 19.86
CA THR A 99 0.68 45.88 19.99
C THR A 99 -0.09 44.60 20.30
N ILE A 100 -1.10 44.65 21.19
CA ILE A 100 -2.00 43.51 21.45
C ILE A 100 -2.71 43.08 20.17
N HIS A 101 -3.19 44.03 19.37
CA HIS A 101 -3.83 43.72 18.09
C HIS A 101 -2.88 43.00 17.13
N ARG A 102 -1.64 43.49 16.98
CA ARG A 102 -0.60 42.81 16.18
C ARG A 102 -0.32 41.39 16.66
N LEU A 103 -0.21 41.15 17.96
CA LEU A 103 -0.03 39.81 18.52
C LEU A 103 -1.22 38.89 18.26
N ARG A 104 -2.45 39.42 18.27
CA ARG A 104 -3.66 38.66 17.92
C ARG A 104 -3.66 38.23 16.46
N VAL A 105 -3.28 39.13 15.55
CA VAL A 105 -3.15 38.81 14.11
C VAL A 105 -2.12 37.69 13.92
N ALA A 106 -0.91 37.84 14.48
CA ALA A 106 0.12 36.80 14.40
C ALA A 106 -0.33 35.45 14.99
N ASN A 107 -1.12 35.47 16.07
CA ASN A 107 -1.68 34.24 16.62
C ASN A 107 -2.72 33.61 15.68
N ASN A 108 -3.53 34.40 14.98
CA ASN A 108 -4.49 33.87 14.01
C ASN A 108 -3.77 33.20 12.83
N ASP A 109 -2.68 33.78 12.33
CA ASP A 109 -1.86 33.19 11.26
C ASP A 109 -1.28 31.83 11.69
N ILE A 110 -0.84 31.72 12.95
CA ILE A 110 -0.37 30.45 13.54
C ILE A 110 -1.52 29.43 13.61
N VAL A 111 -2.72 29.87 14.03
CA VAL A 111 -3.89 28.99 14.13
C VAL A 111 -4.31 28.47 12.75
N GLU A 112 -4.32 29.33 11.73
CA GLU A 112 -4.62 28.95 10.36
C GLU A 112 -3.60 27.93 9.81
N SER A 113 -2.31 28.16 10.06
CA SER A 113 -1.24 27.22 9.69
C SER A 113 -1.45 25.84 10.34
N LEU A 114 -1.79 25.79 11.62
CA LEU A 114 -2.10 24.54 12.32
C LEU A 114 -3.40 23.88 11.82
N HIS A 115 -4.37 24.65 11.33
CA HIS A 115 -5.61 24.11 10.79
C HIS A 115 -5.36 23.23 9.55
N ILE A 116 -4.41 23.62 8.70
CA ILE A 116 -3.97 22.82 7.54
C ILE A 116 -3.35 21.50 8.00
N VAL A 117 -2.57 21.51 9.09
CA VAL A 117 -1.97 20.30 9.66
C VAL A 117 -3.02 19.32 10.20
N ILE A 118 -4.08 19.84 10.82
CA ILE A 118 -5.16 19.02 11.41
C ILE A 118 -6.10 18.47 10.33
N ASN A 119 -6.26 19.20 9.23
CA ASN A 119 -7.12 18.82 8.09
C ASN A 119 -6.27 18.57 6.84
N PRO A 120 -5.46 17.50 6.81
CA PRO A 120 -4.62 17.19 5.65
C PRO A 120 -5.49 16.75 4.45
N HIS A 121 -4.93 16.84 3.24
CA HIS A 121 -5.54 16.24 2.05
C HIS A 121 -5.68 14.71 2.17
N LEU A 122 -4.73 14.05 2.84
CA LEU A 122 -4.79 12.64 3.19
C LEU A 122 -4.41 12.46 4.67
N SER A 123 -5.32 11.88 5.42
CA SER A 123 -5.05 11.37 6.77
C SER A 123 -4.21 10.10 6.71
N ALA A 124 -3.56 9.76 7.83
CA ALA A 124 -2.81 8.51 7.93
C ALA A 124 -3.69 7.28 7.68
N ILE A 125 -4.98 7.35 8.04
CA ILE A 125 -5.96 6.28 7.78
C ILE A 125 -6.18 6.13 6.28
N GLU A 126 -6.45 7.23 5.57
CA GLU A 126 -6.66 7.20 4.12
C GLU A 126 -5.40 6.75 3.35
N ILE A 127 -4.20 7.04 3.86
CA ILE A 127 -2.94 6.51 3.30
C ILE A 127 -2.87 4.98 3.44
N VAL A 128 -3.27 4.43 4.59
CA VAL A 128 -3.35 2.97 4.81
C VAL A 128 -4.41 2.34 3.91
N GLU A 129 -5.59 2.96 3.80
CA GLU A 129 -6.67 2.50 2.93
C GLU A 129 -6.25 2.48 1.46
N LYS A 130 -5.54 3.53 1.01
CA LYS A 130 -4.97 3.58 -0.34
C LYS A 130 -3.97 2.45 -0.55
N PHE A 131 -3.05 2.21 0.39
CA PHE A 131 -2.08 1.11 0.30
C PHE A 131 -2.76 -0.25 0.21
N ALA A 132 -3.78 -0.51 1.03
CA ALA A 132 -4.57 -1.74 0.97
C ALA A 132 -5.31 -1.89 -0.37
N SER A 133 -5.88 -0.80 -0.90
CA SER A 133 -6.51 -0.79 -2.22
C SER A 133 -5.52 -1.09 -3.36
N ASP A 134 -4.31 -0.55 -3.28
CA ASP A 134 -3.26 -0.78 -4.29
C ASP A 134 -2.79 -2.25 -4.26
N LEU A 135 -2.61 -2.82 -3.06
CA LEU A 135 -2.33 -4.26 -2.88
C LEU A 135 -3.44 -5.13 -3.44
N GLN A 136 -4.70 -4.82 -3.14
CA GLN A 136 -5.85 -5.58 -3.62
C GLN A 136 -5.94 -5.55 -5.16
N ARG A 137 -5.61 -4.41 -5.78
CA ARG A 137 -5.56 -4.29 -7.24
C ARG A 137 -4.46 -5.15 -7.85
N SER A 138 -3.25 -5.11 -7.30
CA SER A 138 -2.15 -5.96 -7.76
C SER A 138 -2.44 -7.45 -7.55
N ALA A 139 -3.08 -7.82 -6.45
CA ALA A 139 -3.46 -9.19 -6.17
C ALA A 139 -4.34 -9.79 -7.29
N GLY A 140 -5.26 -9.01 -7.88
CA GLY A 140 -6.04 -9.47 -9.04
C GLY A 140 -5.18 -9.80 -10.27
N THR A 141 -4.13 -9.02 -10.51
CA THR A 141 -3.16 -9.29 -11.59
C THR A 141 -2.32 -10.53 -11.27
N TRP A 142 -1.85 -10.69 -10.03
CA TRP A 142 -1.07 -11.85 -9.60
C TRP A 142 -1.89 -13.13 -9.71
N GLU A 143 -3.15 -13.09 -9.27
CA GLU A 143 -4.09 -14.21 -9.38
C GLU A 143 -4.26 -14.65 -10.84
N ARG A 144 -4.45 -13.70 -11.76
CA ARG A 144 -4.58 -14.00 -13.19
C ARG A 144 -3.35 -14.71 -13.75
N ASN A 145 -2.15 -14.27 -13.38
CA ASN A 145 -0.90 -14.93 -13.76
C ASN A 145 -0.77 -16.32 -13.10
N GLY A 146 -1.23 -16.47 -11.85
CA GLY A 146 -1.32 -17.75 -11.17
C GLY A 146 -2.18 -18.76 -11.93
N ARG A 147 -3.36 -18.33 -12.39
CA ARG A 147 -4.25 -19.17 -13.22
C ARG A 147 -3.60 -19.63 -14.52
N GLN A 148 -2.75 -18.81 -15.15
CA GLN A 148 -2.01 -19.21 -16.35
C GLN A 148 -1.00 -20.33 -16.08
N ILE A 149 -0.41 -20.36 -14.88
CA ILE A 149 0.45 -21.47 -14.45
C ILE A 149 -0.38 -22.74 -14.31
N ASP A 150 -1.54 -22.66 -13.66
CA ASP A 150 -2.45 -23.80 -13.51
C ASP A 150 -2.96 -24.31 -14.87
N GLU A 151 -3.30 -23.42 -15.78
CA GLU A 151 -3.69 -23.75 -17.16
C GLU A 151 -2.54 -24.48 -17.90
N SER A 152 -1.30 -23.98 -17.78
CA SER A 152 -0.12 -24.61 -18.40
C SER A 152 0.15 -26.01 -17.83
N ILE A 153 -0.04 -26.20 -16.52
CA ILE A 153 0.07 -27.52 -15.88
C ILE A 153 -1.05 -28.44 -16.36
N HIS A 154 -2.29 -27.93 -16.40
CA HIS A 154 -3.44 -28.71 -16.84
C HIS A 154 -3.27 -29.19 -18.28
N GLU A 155 -2.78 -28.33 -19.18
CA GLU A 155 -2.46 -28.71 -20.55
C GLU A 155 -1.40 -29.82 -20.63
N LEU A 156 -0.50 -29.94 -19.64
CA LEU A 156 0.52 -30.99 -19.59
C LEU A 156 -0.01 -32.34 -19.09
N CYS A 157 -1.08 -32.32 -18.30
CA CYS A 157 -1.80 -33.50 -17.84
C CYS A 157 -2.77 -33.98 -18.94
N ASP A 158 -2.21 -34.62 -19.97
CA ASP A 158 -3.03 -35.34 -20.97
C ASP A 158 -3.39 -36.72 -20.42
N ASP A 159 -4.61 -36.85 -19.89
CA ASP A 159 -5.13 -38.10 -19.32
C ASP A 159 -5.73 -39.04 -20.39
N ASN A 160 -5.66 -38.66 -21.67
CA ASN A 160 -6.21 -39.49 -22.75
C ASN A 160 -5.29 -40.67 -23.08
N GLU A 161 -5.90 -41.82 -23.34
CA GLU A 161 -5.18 -42.98 -23.85
C GLU A 161 -4.58 -42.68 -25.24
N PRO A 162 -3.33 -43.09 -25.51
CA PRO A 162 -2.75 -43.00 -26.85
C PRO A 162 -3.66 -43.67 -27.90
N ALA A 163 -4.11 -42.92 -28.90
CA ALA A 163 -4.95 -43.45 -29.97
C ALA A 163 -4.30 -44.65 -30.69
N GLU A 164 -2.97 -44.68 -30.72
CA GLU A 164 -2.18 -45.78 -31.26
C GLU A 164 -2.40 -47.12 -30.51
N LEU A 165 -2.77 -47.09 -29.23
CA LEU A 165 -3.19 -48.30 -28.50
C LEU A 165 -4.53 -48.81 -29.03
N THR A 166 -5.53 -47.93 -29.16
CA THR A 166 -6.83 -48.29 -29.73
C THR A 166 -6.70 -48.79 -31.18
N ASP A 167 -5.85 -48.15 -31.99
CA ASP A 167 -5.57 -48.58 -33.36
C ASP A 167 -4.91 -49.97 -33.41
N LEU A 168 -3.99 -50.24 -32.49
CA LEU A 168 -3.34 -51.55 -32.35
C LEU A 168 -4.34 -52.63 -31.94
N GLU A 169 -5.20 -52.37 -30.96
CA GLU A 169 -6.27 -53.29 -30.54
C GLU A 169 -7.24 -53.60 -31.69
N HIS A 170 -7.63 -52.56 -32.44
CA HIS A 170 -8.49 -52.72 -33.60
C HIS A 170 -7.81 -53.54 -34.71
N TYR A 171 -6.52 -53.30 -34.95
CA TYR A 171 -5.73 -54.06 -35.91
C TYR A 171 -5.63 -55.54 -35.53
N ILE A 172 -5.30 -55.85 -34.27
CA ILE A 172 -5.20 -57.23 -33.77
C ILE A 172 -6.53 -57.98 -33.95
N THR A 173 -7.64 -57.33 -33.61
CA THR A 173 -8.98 -57.87 -33.79
C THR A 173 -9.29 -58.13 -35.27
N LYS A 174 -8.98 -57.16 -36.15
CA LYS A 174 -9.24 -57.26 -37.60
C LYS A 174 -8.44 -58.36 -38.29
N GLN A 175 -7.24 -58.69 -37.79
CA GLN A 175 -6.42 -59.79 -38.31
C GLN A 175 -6.88 -61.18 -37.82
N GLY A 176 -7.94 -61.25 -37.00
CA GLY A 176 -8.47 -62.53 -36.50
C GLY A 176 -7.70 -63.11 -35.31
N TYR A 177 -6.72 -62.39 -34.77
CA TYR A 177 -5.97 -62.81 -33.57
C TYR A 177 -6.78 -62.63 -32.27
N GLY A 178 -7.96 -62.01 -32.32
CA GLY A 178 -8.82 -61.80 -31.15
C GLY A 178 -9.15 -63.08 -30.40
N SER A 179 -9.40 -64.19 -31.12
CA SER A 179 -9.69 -65.50 -30.49
C SER A 179 -8.50 -66.12 -29.76
N LEU A 180 -7.27 -65.67 -30.03
CA LEU A 180 -6.06 -66.14 -29.34
C LEU A 180 -5.78 -65.35 -28.04
N LEU A 181 -6.49 -64.24 -27.82
CA LEU A 181 -6.36 -63.39 -26.63
C LEU A 181 -7.30 -63.80 -25.49
N GLU A 182 -8.26 -64.69 -25.75
CA GLU A 182 -9.07 -65.30 -24.71
C GLU A 182 -8.16 -66.10 -23.78
N LYS A 183 -7.97 -65.63 -22.55
CA LYS A 183 -7.25 -66.42 -21.54
C LYS A 183 -7.96 -67.76 -21.40
N PRO A 184 -7.25 -68.91 -21.50
CA PRO A 184 -7.88 -70.20 -21.28
C PRO A 184 -8.43 -70.21 -19.85
N SER A 185 -9.75 -70.22 -19.75
CA SER A 185 -10.44 -70.67 -18.55
C SER A 185 -10.14 -72.16 -18.48
N HIS A 186 -9.04 -72.53 -17.81
CA HIS A 186 -8.83 -73.89 -17.39
C HIS A 186 -9.95 -74.23 -16.41
N SER A 187 -11.04 -74.75 -16.97
CA SER A 187 -12.05 -75.52 -16.28
C SER A 187 -11.33 -76.72 -15.67
N SER A 188 -10.99 -76.60 -14.39
CA SER A 188 -10.70 -77.75 -13.54
C SER A 188 -12.02 -78.50 -13.35
N SER A 189 -12.37 -79.31 -14.35
CA SER A 189 -13.34 -80.38 -14.20
C SER A 189 -12.66 -81.47 -13.38
N GLU A 190 -12.94 -81.49 -12.08
CA GLU A 190 -12.79 -82.68 -11.25
C GLU A 190 -13.57 -83.82 -11.92
N GLU A 191 -12.86 -84.88 -12.32
CA GLU A 191 -13.47 -86.18 -12.63
C GLU A 191 -13.60 -86.96 -11.32
N ASP A 192 -14.77 -87.59 -11.17
CA ASP A 192 -15.25 -88.39 -10.04
C ASP A 192 -14.31 -89.53 -9.57
#